data_AF-A0A2X3M5U1-F1
#
_entry.id   AF-A0A2X3M5U1-F1
#
_cell.length_a   1.000
_cell.length_b   1.000
_cell.length_c   1.000
_cell.angle_alpha   90.00
_cell.angle_beta   90.00
_cell.angle_gamma   90.00
#
_symmetry.space_group_name_H-M   'P 1'
#
loop_
_entity.id
_entity.type
_entity.pdbx_description
1 polymer ?
#
loop_
_entity_poly.entity_id
_entity_poly.type
_entity_poly.pdbx_seq_one_letter_code
_entity_poly.pdbx_strand_id
1 'polypeptide(L)'
;MSSFASVDMDGFKKFLIPRPCPDNPEKSLAIQSEIVRILDKFTALTAELTAELTAELNMRKKQYNYYRDQLLSFDESSVEWKTLLEACDYVDYRGKTPKKTQSGIFLVTAKNIRMGYIDYHASQEFISEEDYAIVMRRGLPKKAMY
;
A
#
# COMPACT_ATOMS: atom_id res chain seq x y z
N MET A 1 16.02 23.16 10.64
CA MET A 1 17.19 22.38 10.19
C MET A 1 16.66 21.23 9.35
N SER A 2 17.11 21.11 8.10
CA SER A 2 16.67 20.06 7.18
C SER A 2 17.24 18.71 7.64
N SER A 3 16.39 17.70 7.83
CA SER A 3 16.78 16.38 8.38
C SER A 3 17.20 15.36 7.33
N PHE A 4 17.54 15.81 6.12
CA PHE A 4 18.02 14.90 5.07
C PHE A 4 19.50 14.61 5.30
N ALA A 5 19.85 13.32 5.33
CA ALA A 5 21.25 12.91 5.28
C ALA A 5 21.88 13.44 4.00
N SER A 6 22.93 14.25 4.14
CA SER A 6 23.73 14.77 3.04
C SER A 6 24.98 13.92 2.85
N VAL A 7 25.34 13.64 1.59
CA VAL A 7 26.61 12.96 1.28
C VAL A 7 27.77 13.94 1.46
N ASP A 8 28.79 13.53 2.22
CA ASP A 8 30.06 14.25 2.27
C ASP A 8 30.81 14.08 0.94
N MET A 9 30.94 15.17 0.19
CA MET A 9 31.60 15.16 -1.11
C MET A 9 33.11 14.92 -1.02
N ASP A 10 33.74 15.27 0.09
CA ASP A 10 35.18 15.01 0.28
C ASP A 10 35.44 13.54 0.60
N GLY A 11 34.54 12.91 1.36
CA GLY A 11 34.49 11.46 1.54
C GLY A 11 34.16 10.71 0.25
N PHE A 12 33.17 11.17 -0.51
CA PHE A 12 32.75 10.53 -1.77
C PHE A 12 33.88 10.48 -2.82
N LYS A 13 34.68 11.56 -2.95
CA LYS A 13 35.83 11.59 -3.87
C LYS A 13 36.93 10.59 -3.50
N LYS A 14 37.03 10.19 -2.22
CA LYS A 14 38.00 9.22 -1.72
C LYS A 14 37.50 7.78 -1.82
N PHE A 15 36.23 7.58 -2.18
CA PHE A 15 35.65 6.25 -2.33
C PHE A 15 36.29 5.49 -3.49
N LEU A 16 36.81 4.31 -3.21
CA LEU A 16 37.48 3.47 -4.21
C LEU A 16 36.44 2.66 -4.97
N ILE A 17 36.48 2.75 -6.30
CA ILE A 17 35.60 1.99 -7.19
C ILE A 17 36.40 0.82 -7.79
N PRO A 18 35.82 -0.40 -7.88
CA PRO A 18 36.49 -1.54 -8.49
C PRO A 18 36.84 -1.30 -9.97
N ARG A 19 38.12 -1.52 -10.31
CA ARG A 19 38.62 -1.53 -11.69
C ARG A 19 39.05 -2.96 -12.06
N PRO A 20 38.34 -3.65 -12.99
CA PRO A 20 38.55 -5.09 -13.24
C PRO A 20 39.97 -5.52 -13.60
N CYS A 21 40.73 -4.69 -14.33
CA CYS A 21 42.13 -4.95 -14.65
C CYS A 21 42.95 -3.71 -14.36
N PRO A 22 43.45 -3.52 -13.12
CA PRO A 22 44.05 -2.26 -12.75
C PRO A 22 45.37 -1.97 -13.43
N ASP A 23 46.11 -2.99 -13.81
CA ASP A 23 47.41 -2.87 -14.47
C ASP A 23 47.29 -2.84 -16.01
N ASN A 24 46.09 -3.06 -16.56
CA ASN A 24 45.83 -3.04 -18.00
C ASN A 24 44.52 -2.28 -18.31
N PRO A 25 44.62 -0.97 -18.62
CA PRO A 25 43.45 -0.13 -18.90
C PRO A 25 42.58 -0.62 -20.06
N GLU A 26 43.19 -1.10 -21.15
CA GLU A 26 42.48 -1.55 -22.35
C GLU A 26 41.62 -2.79 -22.05
N LYS A 27 42.21 -3.78 -21.36
CA LYS A 27 41.47 -4.96 -20.91
C LYS A 27 40.36 -4.60 -19.90
N SER A 28 40.62 -3.64 -19.02
CA SER A 28 39.61 -3.17 -18.06
C SER A 28 38.42 -2.54 -18.76
N LEU A 29 38.66 -1.71 -19.79
CA LEU A 29 37.61 -1.08 -20.58
C LEU A 29 36.79 -2.11 -21.37
N ALA A 30 37.44 -3.13 -21.94
CA ALA A 30 36.74 -4.21 -22.63
C ALA A 30 35.78 -4.98 -21.68
N ILE A 31 36.25 -5.33 -20.48
CA ILE A 31 35.43 -6.02 -19.47
C ILE A 31 34.29 -5.10 -18.99
N GLN A 32 34.58 -3.83 -18.71
CA GLN A 32 33.56 -2.86 -18.31
C GLN A 32 32.50 -2.65 -19.39
N SER A 33 32.90 -2.67 -20.67
CA SER A 33 31.96 -2.56 -21.79
C SER A 33 30.99 -3.75 -21.84
N GLU A 34 31.48 -4.97 -21.62
CA GLU A 34 30.60 -6.14 -21.51
C GLU A 34 29.67 -6.08 -20.28
N ILE A 35 30.18 -5.59 -19.14
CA ILE A 35 29.35 -5.36 -17.95
C ILE A 35 28.25 -4.36 -18.25
N VAL A 36 28.58 -3.20 -18.83
CA VAL A 36 27.63 -2.16 -19.21
C VAL A 36 26.61 -2.72 -20.21
N ARG A 37 27.04 -3.45 -21.23
CA ARG A 37 26.14 -4.08 -22.21
C ARG A 37 25.10 -5.00 -21.55
N ILE A 38 25.49 -5.73 -20.50
CA ILE A 38 24.56 -6.60 -19.75
C ILE A 38 23.62 -5.76 -18.87
N LEU A 39 24.14 -4.78 -18.15
CA LEU A 39 23.35 -3.90 -17.28
C LEU A 39 22.35 -3.06 -18.09
N ASP A 40 22.74 -2.55 -19.24
CA ASP A 40 21.87 -1.80 -20.15
C ASP A 40 20.73 -2.68 -20.68
N LYS A 41 21.03 -3.94 -21.03
CA LYS A 41 20.00 -4.91 -21.42
C LYS A 41 19.00 -5.17 -20.30
N PHE A 42 19.46 -5.42 -19.08
CA PHE A 42 18.55 -5.61 -17.95
C PHE A 42 17.74 -4.36 -17.62
N THR A 43 18.36 -3.18 -17.73
CA THR A 43 17.69 -1.89 -17.50
C THR A 43 16.59 -1.67 -18.55
N ALA A 44 16.90 -1.90 -19.83
CA ALA A 44 15.93 -1.80 -20.93
C ALA A 44 14.75 -2.76 -20.74
N LEU A 45 15.03 -4.05 -20.47
CA LEU A 45 14.00 -5.06 -20.24
C LEU A 45 13.13 -4.74 -19.02
N THR A 46 13.72 -4.24 -17.93
CA THR A 46 12.97 -3.85 -16.72
C THR A 46 12.06 -2.66 -17.00
N ALA A 47 12.54 -1.68 -17.75
CA ALA A 47 11.75 -0.51 -18.14
C ALA A 47 10.59 -0.89 -19.06
N GLU A 48 10.83 -1.73 -20.07
CA GLU A 48 9.83 -2.26 -20.98
C GLU A 48 8.74 -3.03 -20.23
N LEU A 49 9.13 -4.02 -19.42
CA LEU A 49 8.18 -4.82 -18.62
C LEU A 49 7.36 -3.95 -17.66
N THR A 50 7.98 -2.97 -17.00
CA THR A 50 7.28 -2.06 -16.09
C THR A 50 6.24 -1.21 -16.85
N ALA A 51 6.59 -0.74 -18.05
CA ALA A 51 5.67 0.02 -18.91
C ALA A 51 4.49 -0.85 -19.36
N GLU A 52 4.75 -2.07 -19.84
CA GLU A 52 3.72 -3.02 -20.26
C GLU A 52 2.78 -3.40 -19.12
N LEU A 53 3.31 -3.76 -17.96
CA LEU A 53 2.49 -4.10 -16.78
C LEU A 53 1.64 -2.93 -16.31
N THR A 54 2.18 -1.71 -16.34
CA THR A 54 1.43 -0.50 -15.97
C THR A 54 0.31 -0.23 -16.97
N ALA A 55 0.57 -0.40 -18.27
CA ALA A 55 -0.43 -0.25 -19.32
C ALA A 55 -1.55 -1.29 -19.19
N GLU A 56 -1.20 -2.57 -19.02
CA GLU A 56 -2.17 -3.67 -18.83
C GLU A 56 -3.02 -3.44 -17.57
N LEU A 57 -2.39 -3.10 -16.45
CA LEU A 57 -3.10 -2.83 -15.19
C LEU A 57 -4.10 -1.67 -15.34
N ASN A 58 -3.74 -0.62 -16.06
CA ASN A 58 -4.65 0.49 -16.34
C ASN A 58 -5.81 0.06 -17.23
N MET A 59 -5.54 -0.74 -18.28
CA MET A 59 -6.59 -1.28 -19.15
C MET A 59 -7.54 -2.20 -18.39
N ARG A 60 -7.02 -3.06 -17.50
CA ARG A 60 -7.82 -3.94 -16.64
C ARG A 60 -8.67 -3.17 -15.65
N LYS A 61 -8.14 -2.11 -15.03
CA LYS A 61 -8.93 -1.22 -14.16
C LYS A 61 -10.06 -0.56 -14.93
N LYS A 62 -9.79 -0.07 -16.16
CA LYS A 62 -10.82 0.52 -17.03
C LYS A 62 -11.89 -0.50 -17.39
N GLN A 63 -11.49 -1.70 -17.78
CA GLN A 63 -12.39 -2.80 -18.10
C GLN A 63 -13.26 -3.20 -16.89
N TYR A 64 -12.64 -3.37 -15.72
CA TYR A 64 -13.35 -3.71 -14.48
C TYR A 64 -14.38 -2.64 -14.12
N ASN A 65 -14.00 -1.36 -14.13
CA ASN A 65 -14.93 -0.27 -13.82
C ASN A 65 -16.11 -0.23 -14.79
N TYR A 66 -15.84 -0.35 -16.10
CA TYR A 66 -16.89 -0.39 -17.11
C TYR A 66 -17.90 -1.52 -16.85
N TYR A 67 -17.43 -2.74 -16.65
CA TYR A 67 -18.33 -3.87 -16.42
C TYR A 67 -18.99 -3.86 -15.04
N ARG A 68 -18.32 -3.35 -14.00
CA ARG A 68 -18.93 -3.15 -12.68
C ARG A 68 -20.11 -2.19 -12.79
N ASP A 69 -19.90 -1.05 -13.45
CA ASP A 69 -20.92 -0.01 -13.59
C ASP A 69 -22.05 -0.49 -14.51
N GLN A 70 -21.73 -1.25 -15.57
CA GLN A 70 -22.74 -1.87 -16.43
C GLN A 70 -23.56 -2.93 -15.68
N LEU A 71 -22.91 -3.79 -14.89
CA LEU A 71 -23.58 -4.87 -14.15
C LEU A 71 -24.43 -4.33 -13.00
N LEU A 72 -23.98 -3.26 -12.35
CA LEU A 72 -24.67 -2.60 -11.24
C LEU A 72 -25.50 -1.39 -11.70
N SER A 73 -25.76 -1.27 -13.00
CA SER A 73 -26.72 -0.34 -13.58
C SER A 73 -28.02 -1.07 -13.78
N PHE A 74 -29.08 -0.57 -13.16
CA PHE A 74 -30.40 -1.15 -13.20
C PHE A 74 -31.39 -0.10 -13.69
N ASP A 75 -32.44 -0.52 -14.40
CA ASP A 75 -33.55 0.37 -14.72
C ASP A 75 -34.23 0.78 -13.40
N GLU A 76 -34.62 2.05 -13.27
CA GLU A 76 -35.20 2.57 -12.02
C GLU A 76 -36.44 1.78 -11.54
N SER A 77 -37.19 1.17 -12.47
CA SER A 77 -38.36 0.33 -12.16
C SER A 77 -38.02 -1.12 -11.81
N SER A 78 -36.76 -1.55 -11.97
CA SER A 78 -36.33 -2.94 -11.77
C SER A 78 -35.76 -3.22 -10.39
N VAL A 79 -35.47 -2.18 -9.59
CA VAL A 79 -34.87 -2.29 -8.27
C VAL A 79 -35.54 -1.39 -7.25
N GLU A 80 -35.62 -1.87 -6.01
CA GLU A 80 -36.15 -1.10 -4.88
C GLU A 80 -35.03 -0.27 -4.25
N TRP A 81 -35.27 1.03 -4.07
CA TRP A 81 -34.34 1.90 -3.35
C TRP A 81 -34.46 1.68 -1.84
N LYS A 82 -33.35 1.30 -1.21
CA LYS A 82 -33.25 1.15 0.24
C LYS A 82 -32.12 2.00 0.80
N THR A 83 -32.35 2.54 1.98
CA THR A 83 -31.32 3.17 2.80
C THR A 83 -30.40 2.11 3.40
N LEU A 84 -29.17 2.50 3.76
CA LEU A 84 -28.23 1.59 4.42
C LEU A 84 -28.79 1.01 5.73
N LEU A 85 -29.61 1.78 6.48
CA LEU A 85 -30.25 1.31 7.71
C LEU A 85 -31.25 0.19 7.49
N GLU A 86 -31.89 0.14 6.33
CA GLU A 86 -32.80 -0.96 5.96
C GLU A 86 -32.03 -2.21 5.54
N ALA A 87 -30.79 -2.05 5.08
CA ALA A 87 -29.91 -3.15 4.67
C ALA A 87 -29.07 -3.69 5.84
N CYS A 88 -28.60 -2.84 6.75
CA CYS A 88 -27.81 -3.24 7.90
C CYS A 88 -27.88 -2.26 9.08
N ASP A 89 -27.80 -2.82 10.29
CA ASP A 89 -27.52 -2.05 11.49
C ASP A 89 -26.06 -1.58 11.47
N TYR A 90 -25.82 -0.28 11.64
CA TYR A 90 -24.46 0.25 11.82
C TYR A 90 -24.41 1.24 12.98
N VAL A 91 -23.22 1.34 13.59
CA VAL A 91 -22.98 2.26 14.71
C VAL A 91 -21.87 3.23 14.30
N ASP A 92 -22.22 4.51 14.19
CA ASP A 92 -21.24 5.59 13.96
C ASP A 92 -20.67 6.10 15.30
N TYR A 93 -19.33 6.15 15.37
CA TYR A 93 -18.60 6.77 16.47
C TYR A 93 -18.32 8.24 16.17
N ARG A 94 -19.02 9.14 16.86
CA ARG A 94 -18.73 10.59 16.88
C ARG A 94 -18.26 11.03 18.26
N GLY A 95 -17.07 10.58 18.66
CA GLY A 95 -16.49 10.92 19.96
C GLY A 95 -14.98 11.14 19.92
N LYS A 96 -14.39 11.37 21.10
CA LYS A 96 -12.95 11.56 21.29
C LYS A 96 -12.20 10.25 21.08
N THR A 97 -11.03 10.26 20.45
CA THR A 97 -10.21 9.04 20.31
C THR A 97 -10.03 8.36 21.68
N PRO A 98 -10.38 7.07 21.83
CA PRO A 98 -10.24 6.36 23.10
C PRO A 98 -8.78 6.22 23.51
N LYS A 99 -8.55 5.99 24.81
CA LYS A 99 -7.19 5.84 25.35
C LYS A 99 -6.64 4.49 24.91
N LYS A 100 -5.50 4.51 24.24
CA LYS A 100 -4.86 3.29 23.74
C LYS A 100 -4.17 2.54 24.89
N THR A 101 -4.32 1.23 24.89
CA THR A 101 -3.70 0.29 25.82
C THR A 101 -2.80 -0.69 25.08
N GLN A 102 -1.94 -1.40 25.81
CA GLN A 102 -1.06 -2.44 25.24
C GLN A 102 -1.79 -3.76 24.97
N SER A 103 -2.95 -3.97 25.60
CA SER A 103 -3.79 -5.16 25.46
C SER A 103 -5.26 -4.79 25.69
N GLY A 104 -6.16 -5.67 25.26
CA GLY A 104 -7.61 -5.46 25.36
C GLY A 104 -8.29 -5.73 24.02
N ILE A 105 -9.30 -4.93 23.70
CA ILE A 105 -10.08 -5.08 22.47
C ILE A 105 -9.36 -4.36 21.33
N PHE A 106 -9.17 -5.06 20.22
CA PHE A 106 -8.43 -4.55 19.07
C PHE A 106 -9.12 -3.33 18.46
N LEU A 107 -8.35 -2.25 18.28
CA LEU A 107 -8.82 -1.01 17.68
C LEU A 107 -8.34 -0.94 16.23
N VAL A 108 -9.27 -1.17 15.28
CA VAL A 108 -9.00 -0.91 13.86
C VAL A 108 -8.89 0.60 13.65
N THR A 109 -7.74 1.05 13.14
CA THR A 109 -7.50 2.45 12.79
C THR A 109 -7.28 2.64 11.30
N ALA A 110 -7.25 3.89 10.84
CA ALA A 110 -6.91 4.20 9.45
C ALA A 110 -5.55 3.63 9.01
N LYS A 111 -4.60 3.42 9.94
CA LYS A 111 -3.29 2.80 9.64
C LYS A 111 -3.42 1.33 9.20
N ASN A 112 -4.51 0.67 9.59
CA ASN A 112 -4.82 -0.70 9.22
C ASN A 112 -5.44 -0.79 7.83
N ILE A 113 -5.89 0.30 7.21
CA ILE A 113 -6.48 0.26 5.87
C ILE A 113 -5.36 0.33 4.83
N ARG A 114 -5.10 -0.77 4.12
CA ARG A 114 -4.03 -0.87 3.13
C ARG A 114 -4.52 -1.55 1.86
N MET A 115 -4.33 -0.89 0.72
CA MET A 115 -4.56 -1.46 -0.61
C MET A 115 -5.95 -2.10 -0.80
N GLY A 116 -6.99 -1.53 -0.17
CA GLY A 116 -8.37 -2.05 -0.26
C GLY A 116 -8.74 -3.13 0.76
N TYR A 117 -7.82 -3.50 1.66
CA TYR A 117 -8.04 -4.50 2.70
C TYR A 117 -7.72 -3.94 4.09
N ILE A 118 -8.23 -4.61 5.11
CA ILE A 118 -7.88 -4.33 6.51
C ILE A 118 -6.70 -5.24 6.89
N ASP A 119 -5.54 -4.62 7.11
CA ASP A 119 -4.35 -5.24 7.65
C ASP A 119 -4.35 -5.13 9.18
N TYR A 120 -4.74 -6.22 9.84
CA TYR A 120 -4.80 -6.32 11.30
C TYR A 120 -3.41 -6.32 11.98
N HIS A 121 -2.33 -6.47 11.22
CA HIS A 121 -0.95 -6.49 11.73
C HIS A 121 -0.24 -5.15 11.55
N ALA A 122 -0.70 -4.28 10.64
CA ALA A 122 -0.09 -2.97 10.37
C ALA A 122 0.00 -2.05 11.61
N SER A 123 -0.94 -2.19 12.55
CA SER A 123 -0.98 -1.42 13.79
C SER A 123 -1.71 -2.25 14.84
N GLN A 124 -1.02 -2.57 15.93
CA GLN A 124 -1.56 -3.33 17.06
C GLN A 124 -1.91 -2.37 18.21
N GLU A 125 -2.98 -1.63 18.02
CA GLU A 125 -3.52 -0.71 19.03
C GLU A 125 -4.76 -1.34 19.66
N PHE A 126 -4.90 -1.20 20.97
CA PHE A 126 -6.00 -1.78 21.74
C PHE A 126 -6.66 -0.71 22.61
N ILE A 127 -7.86 -1.00 23.09
CA ILE A 127 -8.53 -0.24 24.15
C ILE A 127 -8.96 -1.21 25.25
N SER A 128 -9.10 -0.72 26.49
CA SER A 128 -9.60 -1.54 27.59
C SER A 128 -11.06 -1.95 27.35
N GLU A 129 -11.50 -3.04 27.99
CA GLU A 129 -12.91 -3.47 27.91
C GLU A 129 -13.87 -2.42 28.49
N GLU A 130 -13.44 -1.72 29.54
CA GLU A 130 -14.16 -0.60 30.15
C GLU A 130 -14.35 0.55 29.14
N ASP A 131 -13.27 0.97 28.47
CA ASP A 131 -13.33 2.02 27.45
C ASP A 131 -14.14 1.56 26.24
N TYR A 132 -14.04 0.29 25.84
CA TYR A 132 -14.84 -0.26 24.74
C TYR A 132 -16.34 -0.21 25.05
N ALA A 133 -16.77 -0.55 26.27
CA ALA A 133 -18.17 -0.45 26.67
C ALA A 133 -18.70 1.00 26.59
N ILE A 134 -17.85 1.98 26.92
CA ILE A 134 -18.19 3.41 26.80
C ILE A 134 -18.26 3.85 25.34
N VAL A 135 -17.26 3.45 24.53
CA VAL A 135 -17.15 3.81 23.11
C VAL A 135 -18.30 3.20 22.30
N MET A 136 -18.63 1.92 22.57
CA MET A 136 -19.66 1.15 21.88
C MET A 136 -21.03 1.24 22.54
N ARG A 137 -21.28 2.28 23.35
CA ARG A 137 -22.57 2.49 24.05
C ARG A 137 -23.80 2.57 23.14
N ARG A 138 -23.60 2.91 21.86
CA ARG A 138 -24.68 3.04 20.87
C ARG A 138 -25.10 1.71 20.25
N GLY A 139 -24.31 0.66 20.46
CA GLY A 139 -24.59 -0.66 19.95
C GLY A 139 -23.32 -1.49 19.85
N LEU A 140 -23.44 -2.77 20.15
CA LEU A 140 -22.37 -3.74 20.02
C LEU A 140 -22.53 -4.50 18.70
N PRO A 141 -21.43 -4.74 17.95
CA PRO A 141 -21.49 -5.57 16.76
C PRO A 141 -21.91 -6.98 17.15
N LYS A 142 -22.92 -7.52 16.46
CA LYS A 142 -23.32 -8.91 16.63
C LYS A 142 -22.20 -9.79 16.11
N LYS A 143 -21.79 -10.79 16.91
CA LYS A 143 -20.87 -11.83 16.44
C LYS A 143 -21.57 -12.54 15.27
N ALA A 144 -20.94 -12.57 14.11
CA ALA A 144 -21.49 -13.29 12.96
C ALA A 144 -21.70 -14.77 13.36
N MET A 145 -22.95 -15.26 13.27
CA MET A 145 -23.21 -16.69 13.33
C MET A 145 -22.81 -17.25 11.96
N TYR A 146 -21.70 -17.96 11.92
CA TYR A 146 -21.33 -18.83 10.81
C TYR A 146 -21.70 -20.27 11.16
#